data_AF-A0A6C0GFR1-F1
#
_entry.id   AF-A0A6C0GFR1-F1
#
_cell.length_a   1.000
_cell.length_b   1.000
_cell.length_c   1.000
_cell.angle_alpha   90.00
_cell.angle_beta   90.00
_cell.angle_gamma   90.00
#
_symmetry.space_group_name_H-M   'P 1'
#
loop_
_entity.id
_entity.type
_entity.pdbx_description
1 polymer ?
#
loop_
_entity_poly.entity_id
_entity_poly.type
_entity_poly.pdbx_seq_one_letter_code
_entity_poly.pdbx_strand_id
1 'polypeptide(L)'
;MNQFRQISVNLVWFLNILLLFLLAFEDKVALPAFLQVAGRMHPLLLHFPIALIFISLFLDWFFVRKQPENVALKEASTILFTISALCAALTALFGFFLYKEGGYQGAEIN
;
A
#
# COMPACT_ATOMS: atom_id res chain seq x y z
N MET A 1 20.01 -8.64 -6.16
CA MET A 1 18.57 -8.30 -6.08
C MET A 1 17.75 -9.08 -5.05
N ASN A 2 18.16 -10.29 -4.61
CA ASN A 2 17.31 -11.10 -3.72
C ASN A 2 17.10 -10.51 -2.31
N GLN A 3 18.13 -9.90 -1.71
CA GLN A 3 18.02 -9.37 -0.34
C GLN A 3 17.05 -8.19 -0.24
N PHE A 4 17.13 -7.24 -1.18
CA PHE A 4 16.18 -6.12 -1.25
C PHE A 4 14.75 -6.60 -1.41
N ARG A 5 14.51 -7.57 -2.32
CA ARG A 5 13.18 -8.14 -2.53
C ARG A 5 12.66 -8.85 -1.28
N GLN A 6 13.50 -9.61 -0.58
CA GLN A 6 13.12 -10.28 0.66
C GLN A 6 12.78 -9.27 1.76
N ILE A 7 13.57 -8.21 1.93
CA ILE A 7 13.28 -7.14 2.89
C ILE A 7 11.93 -6.49 2.57
N SER A 8 11.70 -6.14 1.30
CA SER A 8 10.43 -5.55 0.86
C SER A 8 9.24 -6.45 1.13
N VAL A 9 9.35 -7.75 0.82
CA VAL A 9 8.26 -8.72 1.07
C VAL A 9 8.01 -8.91 2.56
N ASN A 10 9.07 -9.02 3.37
CA ASN A 10 8.93 -9.13 4.83
C ASN A 10 8.29 -7.88 5.42
N LEU A 11 8.63 -6.70 4.89
CA LEU A 11 8.02 -5.44 5.29
C LEU A 11 6.53 -5.38 4.91
N VAL A 12 6.15 -5.83 3.71
CA VAL A 12 4.73 -5.95 3.32
C VAL A 12 3.99 -6.87 4.29
N TRP A 13 4.54 -8.05 4.60
CA TRP A 13 3.93 -8.98 5.54
C TRP A 13 3.77 -8.37 6.93
N PHE A 14 4.82 -7.74 7.44
CA PHE A 14 4.79 -7.03 8.72
C PHE A 14 3.70 -5.95 8.74
N LEU A 15 3.63 -5.10 7.72
CA LEU A 15 2.62 -4.04 7.62
C LEU A 15 1.20 -4.60 7.57
N ASN A 16 0.97 -5.71 6.86
CA ASN A 16 -0.35 -6.35 6.80
C ASN A 16 -0.75 -6.97 8.14
N ILE A 17 0.18 -7.66 8.82
CA ILE A 17 -0.09 -8.23 10.15
C ILE A 17 -0.35 -7.10 11.17
N LEU A 18 0.45 -6.03 11.13
CA LEU A 18 0.25 -4.84 11.95
C LEU A 18 -1.13 -4.22 11.68
N LEU A 19 -1.54 -4.10 10.41
CA LEU A 19 -2.83 -3.57 10.04
C LEU A 19 -3.97 -4.44 10.57
N LEU A 20 -3.89 -5.76 10.42
CA LEU A 20 -4.88 -6.69 10.98
C LEU A 20 -4.95 -6.59 12.51
N PHE A 21 -3.80 -6.45 13.17
CA PHE A 21 -3.75 -6.25 14.62
C PHE A 21 -4.40 -4.92 15.03
N LEU A 22 -4.07 -3.82 14.35
CA LEU A 22 -4.67 -2.51 14.62
C LEU A 22 -6.17 -2.51 14.37
N LEU A 23 -6.63 -3.22 13.34
CA LEU A 23 -8.05 -3.40 13.04
C LEU A 23 -8.76 -4.23 14.11
N ALA A 24 -8.14 -5.30 14.61
CA ALA A 24 -8.72 -6.14 15.66
C ALA A 24 -8.83 -5.42 17.01
N PHE A 25 -7.92 -4.48 17.30
CA PHE A 25 -7.91 -3.71 18.55
C PHE A 25 -8.32 -2.26 18.36
N GLU A 26 -9.05 -1.98 17.29
CA GLU A 26 -9.31 -0.62 16.84
C GLU A 26 -9.93 0.25 17.95
N ASP A 27 -10.83 -0.31 18.76
CA ASP A 27 -11.53 0.40 19.85
C ASP A 27 -10.61 0.94 20.94
N LYS A 28 -9.39 0.40 21.06
CA LYS A 28 -8.39 0.81 22.06
C LYS A 28 -7.28 1.68 21.47
N VAL A 29 -7.27 1.89 20.15
CA VAL A 29 -6.25 2.66 19.45
C VAL A 29 -6.61 4.14 19.48
N ALA A 30 -5.99 4.89 20.39
CA ALA A 30 -6.04 6.36 20.39
C ALA A 30 -4.90 6.90 19.52
N LEU A 31 -5.23 7.57 18.41
CA LEU A 31 -4.24 8.15 17.51
C LEU A 31 -3.90 9.60 17.91
N PRO A 32 -2.61 9.95 18.07
CA PRO A 32 -2.20 11.32 18.31
C PRO A 32 -2.34 12.17 17.03
N ALA A 33 -2.51 13.48 17.19
CA ALA A 33 -2.86 14.42 16.11
C ALA A 33 -1.89 14.44 14.91
N PHE A 34 -0.61 14.09 15.10
CA PHE A 34 0.35 14.03 13.99
C PHE A 34 0.12 12.83 13.05
N LEU A 35 -0.36 11.69 13.58
CA LEU A 35 -0.71 10.53 12.74
C LEU A 35 -2.01 10.76 11.97
N GLN A 36 -2.89 11.60 12.49
CA GLN A 36 -4.14 11.99 11.82
C GLN A 36 -3.86 12.80 10.54
N VAL A 37 -2.93 13.76 10.59
CA VAL A 37 -2.48 14.52 9.40
C VAL A 37 -1.87 13.58 8.34
N ALA A 38 -1.15 12.54 8.76
CA ALA A 38 -0.64 11.51 7.85
C ALA A 38 -1.77 10.70 7.18
N GLY A 39 -2.86 10.45 7.91
CA GLY A 39 -4.08 9.83 7.37
C GLY A 39 -4.76 10.66 6.27
N ARG A 40 -4.74 12.00 6.36
CA ARG A 40 -5.31 12.87 5.31
C ARG A 40 -4.52 12.88 4.00
N MET A 41 -3.25 12.45 4.02
CA MET A 41 -2.46 12.22 2.81
C MET A 41 -2.84 10.92 2.07
N HIS A 42 -3.70 10.08 2.67
CA HIS A 42 -4.13 8.79 2.14
C HIS A 42 -4.64 8.85 0.68
N PRO A 43 -5.47 9.82 0.23
CA PRO A 43 -5.95 9.84 -1.15
C PRO A 43 -4.83 9.93 -2.19
N LEU A 44 -3.79 10.73 -1.91
CA LEU A 44 -2.63 10.87 -2.81
C LEU A 44 -1.79 9.59 -2.84
N LEU A 45 -1.69 8.89 -1.70
CA LEU A 45 -1.02 7.60 -1.61
C LEU A 45 -1.88 6.43 -2.10
N LEU A 46 -3.21 6.56 -2.26
CA LEU A 46 -4.11 5.49 -2.70
C LEU A 46 -4.23 5.41 -4.22
N HIS A 47 -4.32 6.56 -4.89
CA HIS A 47 -4.39 6.59 -6.36
C HIS A 47 -3.12 6.10 -7.05
N PHE A 48 -1.97 6.31 -6.41
CA PHE A 48 -0.66 5.95 -6.96
C PHE A 48 -0.41 4.42 -7.09
N PRO A 49 -0.63 3.58 -6.05
CA PRO A 49 -0.45 2.13 -6.12
C PRO A 49 -1.45 1.43 -7.05
N ILE A 50 -2.70 1.88 -7.12
CA ILE A 50 -3.69 1.28 -8.05
C ILE A 50 -3.24 1.48 -9.49
N ALA A 51 -2.83 2.69 -9.86
CA ALA A 51 -2.32 2.97 -11.21
C ALA A 51 -1.06 2.13 -11.53
N LEU A 52 -0.13 1.97 -10.56
CA LEU A 52 1.08 1.17 -10.74
C LEU A 52 0.80 -0.34 -10.88
N ILE A 53 -0.18 -0.89 -10.15
CA ILE A 53 -0.60 -2.29 -10.31
C ILE A 53 -1.16 -2.51 -11.72
N PHE A 54 -2.02 -1.60 -12.21
CA PHE A 54 -2.58 -1.70 -13.56
C PHE A 54 -1.49 -1.61 -14.64
N ILE A 55 -0.53 -0.68 -14.50
CA ILE A 55 0.60 -0.57 -15.41
C ILE A 55 1.46 -1.84 -15.38
N SER A 56 1.74 -2.39 -14.19
CA SER A 56 2.55 -3.60 -14.04
C SER A 56 1.88 -4.83 -14.65
N LEU A 57 0.57 -5.00 -14.42
CA LEU A 57 -0.24 -6.05 -15.06
C LEU A 57 -0.29 -5.91 -16.57
N PHE A 58 -0.43 -4.67 -17.07
CA PHE A 58 -0.43 -4.40 -18.50
C PHE A 58 0.92 -4.73 -19.13
N LEU A 59 2.03 -4.33 -18.50
CA LEU A 59 3.39 -4.66 -18.95
C LEU A 59 3.62 -6.17 -19.00
N ASP A 60 3.21 -6.89 -17.96
CA ASP A 60 3.38 -8.34 -17.86
C ASP A 60 2.54 -9.07 -18.92
N TRP A 61 1.26 -8.69 -19.06
CA TRP A 61 0.33 -9.30 -20.00
C TRP A 61 0.71 -9.06 -21.48
N PHE A 62 1.11 -7.83 -21.83
CA PHE A 62 1.38 -7.47 -23.22
C PHE A 62 2.82 -7.72 -23.66
N PHE A 63 3.81 -7.46 -22.80
CA PHE A 63 5.23 -7.46 -23.20
C PHE A 63 5.98 -8.69 -22.69
N VAL A 64 5.86 -9.03 -21.40
CA VAL A 64 6.62 -10.14 -20.81
C VAL A 64 6.16 -11.49 -21.36
N ARG A 65 4.86 -11.71 -21.54
CA ARG A 65 4.32 -12.94 -22.16
C ARG A 65 4.73 -13.12 -23.62
N LYS A 66 5.00 -12.03 -24.36
CA LYS A 66 5.38 -12.07 -25.77
C LYS A 66 6.88 -12.16 -26.00
N GLN A 67 7.70 -11.78 -25.02
CA GLN A 67 9.17 -11.83 -25.08
C GLN A 67 9.75 -12.42 -23.77
N PRO A 68 9.49 -13.71 -23.49
CA PRO A 68 9.88 -14.34 -22.22
C PRO A 68 11.39 -14.41 -22.01
N GLU A 69 12.18 -14.31 -23.09
CA GLU A 69 13.65 -14.28 -23.05
C GLU A 69 14.24 -12.92 -22.66
N ASN A 70 13.45 -11.85 -22.60
CA ASN A 70 13.93 -10.54 -22.19
C ASN A 70 13.95 -10.41 -20.65
N VAL A 71 15.09 -10.80 -20.06
CA VAL A 71 15.31 -10.80 -18.60
C VAL A 71 15.10 -9.41 -17.98
N ALA A 72 15.44 -8.33 -18.69
CA ALA A 72 15.30 -6.97 -18.19
C ALA A 72 13.83 -6.54 -18.02
N LEU A 73 12.95 -6.92 -18.96
CA LEU A 73 11.51 -6.63 -18.85
C LEU A 73 10.86 -7.37 -17.68
N LYS A 74 11.26 -8.63 -17.47
CA LYS A 74 10.78 -9.46 -16.36
C LYS A 74 11.24 -8.90 -15.00
N GLU A 75 12.48 -8.44 -14.93
CA GLU A 75 13.04 -7.79 -13.74
C GLU A 75 12.32 -6.47 -13.44
N ALA A 76 12.12 -5.62 -14.44
CA ALA A 76 11.41 -4.34 -14.29
C ALA A 76 9.97 -4.54 -13.80
N SER A 77 9.23 -5.49 -14.40
CA SER A 77 7.88 -5.84 -13.96
C SER A 77 7.86 -6.33 -12.50
N THR A 78 8.82 -7.19 -12.12
CA THR A 78 8.93 -7.70 -10.74
C THR A 78 9.20 -6.57 -9.73
N ILE A 79 10.08 -5.62 -10.07
CA ILE A 79 10.38 -4.47 -9.22
C ILE A 79 9.15 -3.56 -9.09
N LEU A 80 8.48 -3.25 -10.20
CA LEU A 80 7.24 -2.45 -10.20
C LEU A 80 6.17 -3.10 -9.33
N PHE A 81 5.99 -4.42 -9.42
CA PHE A 81 5.03 -5.15 -8.59
C PHE A 81 5.38 -5.09 -7.10
N THR A 82 6.67 -5.23 -6.77
CA THR A 82 7.16 -5.16 -5.38
C THR A 82 6.94 -3.78 -4.78
N ILE A 83 7.25 -2.71 -5.51
CA ILE A 83 7.03 -1.33 -5.09
C ILE A 83 5.53 -1.06 -4.93
N SER A 84 4.71 -1.53 -5.87
CA SER A 84 3.25 -1.38 -5.82
C SER A 84 2.66 -2.04 -4.57
N ALA A 85 3.11 -3.24 -4.21
CA ALA A 85 2.66 -3.94 -3.02
C ALA A 85 3.03 -3.20 -1.72
N LEU A 86 4.25 -2.65 -1.64
CA LEU A 86 4.69 -1.82 -0.52
C LEU A 86 3.84 -0.55 -0.39
N CYS A 87 3.64 0.17 -1.50
CA CYS A 87 2.78 1.35 -1.51
C CYS A 87 1.36 1.01 -1.08
N ALA A 88 0.76 -0.07 -1.59
CA ALA A 88 -0.59 -0.49 -1.22
C ALA A 88 -0.72 -0.79 0.28
N ALA A 89 0.27 -1.47 0.89
CA ALA A 89 0.26 -1.76 2.33
C ALA A 89 0.37 -0.48 3.18
N LEU A 90 1.26 0.45 2.81
CA LEU A 90 1.38 1.75 3.48
C LEU A 90 0.10 2.58 3.35
N THR A 91 -0.49 2.58 2.17
CA THR A 91 -1.76 3.25 1.91
C THR A 91 -2.86 2.70 2.79
N ALA A 92 -3.01 1.38 2.87
CA ALA A 92 -4.02 0.76 3.74
C ALA A 92 -3.83 1.16 5.21
N LEU A 93 -2.59 1.25 5.69
CA LEU A 93 -2.27 1.70 7.04
C LEU A 93 -2.69 3.17 7.27
N PHE A 94 -2.43 4.07 6.32
CA PHE A 94 -2.89 5.45 6.40
C PHE A 94 -4.41 5.58 6.30
N GLY A 95 -5.08 4.69 5.57
CA GLY A 95 -6.54 4.62 5.52
C GLY A 95 -7.15 4.26 6.87
N PHE A 96 -6.53 3.33 7.59
CA PHE A 96 -6.92 3.01 8.96
C PHE A 96 -6.77 4.22 9.90
N PHE A 97 -5.70 5.01 9.75
CA PHE A 97 -5.55 6.24 10.53
C PHE A 97 -6.64 7.28 10.25
N LEU A 98 -7.03 7.45 8.97
CA LEU A 98 -8.13 8.34 8.59
C LEU A 98 -9.49 7.87 9.13
N TYR A 99 -9.74 6.55 9.11
CA TYR A 99 -10.93 5.95 9.70
C TYR A 99 -11.05 6.31 11.19
N LYS A 100 -9.93 6.24 11.94
CA LYS A 100 -9.89 6.56 13.37
C LYS A 100 -9.91 8.05 13.70
N GLU A 101 -9.48 8.92 12.80
CA GLU A 101 -9.64 10.38 12.96
C GLU A 101 -11.12 10.80 12.99
N GLY A 102 -12.04 9.93 12.55
CA GLY A 102 -13.44 10.28 12.46
C GLY A 102 -13.72 11.23 11.28
N GLY A 103 -12.95 11.13 10.19
CA GLY A 103 -13.22 11.91 8.96
C GLY A 103 -14.60 11.66 8.31
N TYR A 104 -15.39 10.72 8.87
CA TYR A 104 -16.80 10.47 8.56
C TYR A 104 -17.78 11.01 9.64
N GLN A 105 -17.29 11.50 10.77
CA GLN A 105 -18.08 12.32 11.69
C GLN A 105 -18.12 13.73 11.12
N GLY A 106 -18.92 13.89 10.06
CA GLY A 106 -19.50 15.19 9.76
C GLY A 106 -20.12 15.69 11.06
N ALA A 107 -19.80 16.94 11.41
CA ALA A 107 -20.25 17.60 12.61
C ALA A 107 -21.68 17.17 12.98
N GLU A 108 -21.82 16.34 14.01
CA GLU A 108 -23.07 16.26 14.74
C GLU A 108 -23.18 17.58 15.48
N ILE A 109 -23.72 18.56 14.74
CA ILE A 109 -24.30 19.78 15.25
C ILE A 109 -25.40 19.39 16.23
N ASN A 110 -25.07 19.38 17.52
CA ASN A 110 -26.02 19.56 18.61
C ASN A 110 -26.08 21.03 18.98
#